data_AF-A0A2E8E6U4-F1
#
_entry.id   AF-A0A2E8E6U4-F1
#
_cell.length_a   1.000
_cell.length_b   1.000
_cell.length_c   1.000
_cell.angle_alpha   90.00
_cell.angle_beta   90.00
_cell.angle_gamma   90.00
#
_symmetry.space_group_name_H-M   'P 1'
#
loop_
_entity.id
_entity.type
_entity.pdbx_description
1 polymer ?
#
loop_
_entity_poly.entity_id
_entity_poly.type
_entity_poly.pdbx_seq_one_letter_code
_entity_poly.pdbx_strand_id
1 'polypeptide(L)'
;MPEPCGRTFDEALLSGHLDGALVQGDEQRVRVHLEDCGTCRTLVEELAEVREATMSSTFNIPGDHEWSEAPRTEASRLIRGLGWPLVIAWAILVGGYAIWQGWLESENLVEQLILVGGVSGFAMLFLGVLLDRLKAMKTNPYREVRK
;
A
#
# COMPACT_ATOMS: atom_id res chain seq x y z
N MET A 1 9.66 -42.20 21.42
CA MET A 1 8.38 -41.62 20.96
C MET A 1 7.52 -41.51 22.19
N PRO A 2 7.22 -40.32 22.73
CA PRO A 2 6.35 -40.23 23.89
C PRO A 2 4.93 -40.56 23.46
N GLU A 3 4.30 -41.49 24.18
CA GLU A 3 2.92 -41.95 23.98
C GLU A 3 2.00 -40.73 23.89
N PRO A 4 1.15 -40.63 22.84
CA PRO A 4 0.18 -39.56 22.76
C PRO A 4 -0.74 -39.69 23.97
N CYS A 5 -0.87 -38.62 24.77
CA CYS A 5 -2.02 -38.47 25.66
C CYS A 5 -3.25 -38.83 24.83
N GLY A 6 -3.91 -39.94 25.15
CA GLY A 6 -4.66 -40.70 24.16
C GLY A 6 -5.81 -39.92 23.53
N ARG A 7 -5.56 -39.23 22.41
CA ARG A 7 -6.49 -38.62 21.42
C ARG A 7 -7.81 -37.97 21.88
N THR A 8 -8.08 -37.80 23.18
CA THR A 8 -9.39 -37.33 23.68
C THR A 8 -9.31 -36.03 24.46
N PHE A 9 -8.12 -35.53 24.79
CA PHE A 9 -7.97 -34.22 25.41
C PHE A 9 -7.69 -33.19 24.33
N ASP A 10 -8.64 -32.28 24.13
CA ASP A 10 -8.62 -31.30 23.05
C ASP A 10 -7.55 -30.23 23.32
N GLU A 11 -6.66 -29.99 22.35
CA GLU A 11 -5.65 -28.92 22.42
C GLU A 11 -6.30 -27.55 22.63
N ALA A 12 -7.53 -27.35 22.15
CA ALA A 12 -8.31 -26.13 22.40
C ALA A 12 -8.58 -25.87 23.89
N LEU A 13 -8.67 -26.93 24.71
CA LEU A 13 -8.81 -26.79 26.16
C LEU A 13 -7.48 -26.37 26.80
N LEU A 14 -6.34 -26.84 26.28
CA LEU A 14 -5.03 -26.45 26.80
C LEU A 14 -4.71 -24.99 26.44
N SER A 15 -5.00 -24.55 25.21
CA SER A 15 -4.84 -23.14 24.82
C SER A 15 -5.84 -22.25 25.56
N GLY A 16 -7.10 -22.69 25.71
CA GLY A 16 -8.12 -21.96 26.46
C GLY A 16 -7.75 -21.78 27.94
N HIS A 17 -7.11 -22.79 28.56
CA HIS A 17 -6.59 -22.71 29.92
C HIS A 17 -5.47 -21.65 30.03
N LEU A 18 -4.56 -21.64 29.06
CA LEU A 18 -3.45 -20.69 28.99
C LEU A 18 -3.92 -19.23 28.81
N ASP A 19 -5.01 -19.02 28.06
CA ASP A 19 -5.61 -17.71 27.83
C ASP A 19 -6.67 -17.32 28.88
N GLY A 20 -6.97 -18.20 29.85
CA GLY A 20 -7.99 -17.97 30.87
C GLY A 20 -9.42 -17.88 30.31
N ALA A 21 -9.67 -18.46 29.15
CA ALA A 21 -10.93 -18.38 28.40
C ALA A 21 -11.92 -19.52 28.71
N LEU A 22 -11.54 -20.48 29.57
CA LEU A 22 -12.38 -21.62 29.91
C LEU A 22 -13.46 -21.30 30.93
N VAL A 23 -14.60 -21.99 30.80
CA VAL A 23 -15.61 -22.06 31.85
C VAL A 23 -15.09 -22.89 33.02
N GLN A 24 -15.58 -22.61 34.24
CA GLN A 24 -15.11 -23.21 35.49
C GLN A 24 -15.08 -24.76 35.45
N GLY A 25 -16.04 -25.40 34.78
CA GLY A 25 -16.10 -26.85 34.65
C GLY A 25 -14.94 -27.43 33.83
N ASP A 26 -14.61 -26.79 32.70
CA ASP A 26 -13.54 -27.23 31.81
C ASP A 26 -12.15 -26.88 32.37
N GLU A 27 -12.04 -25.73 33.03
CA GLU A 27 -10.83 -25.32 33.76
C GLU A 27 -10.44 -26.36 34.83
N GLN A 28 -11.42 -26.86 35.59
CA GLN A 28 -11.17 -27.89 36.59
C GLN A 28 -10.76 -29.23 35.96
N ARG A 29 -11.35 -29.59 34.81
CA ARG A 29 -10.99 -30.80 34.06
C ARG A 29 -9.56 -30.74 33.54
N VAL A 30 -9.14 -29.58 33.01
CA VAL A 30 -7.75 -29.35 32.56
C VAL A 30 -6.79 -29.45 33.74
N ARG A 31 -7.10 -28.82 34.89
CA ARG A 31 -6.23 -28.84 36.07
C ARG A 31 -5.93 -30.26 36.56
N VAL A 32 -6.97 -31.09 36.71
CA VAL A 32 -6.81 -32.50 37.11
C VAL A 32 -6.02 -33.27 36.06
N HIS A 33 -6.27 -33.03 34.77
CA HIS A 33 -5.53 -33.68 33.70
C HIS A 33 -4.04 -33.33 33.68
N LEU A 34 -3.68 -32.08 34.00
CA LEU A 34 -2.29 -31.63 34.08
C LEU A 34 -1.54 -32.18 35.29
N GLU A 35 -2.24 -32.57 36.36
CA GLU A 35 -1.65 -33.27 37.51
C GLU A 35 -1.18 -34.69 37.11
N ASP A 36 -2.00 -35.39 36.31
CA ASP A 36 -1.76 -36.79 35.94
C ASP A 36 -0.92 -36.96 34.66
N CYS A 37 -0.97 -36.02 33.71
CA CYS A 37 -0.31 -36.16 32.40
C CYS A 37 0.92 -35.25 32.26
N GLY A 38 2.11 -35.86 32.26
CA GLY A 38 3.37 -35.14 32.01
C GLY A 38 3.49 -34.54 30.61
N THR A 39 2.96 -35.22 29.58
CA THR A 39 3.05 -34.78 28.18
C THR A 39 2.22 -33.52 27.89
N CYS A 40 1.02 -33.41 28.47
CA CYS A 40 0.21 -32.21 28.33
C CYS A 40 0.79 -31.04 29.11
N ARG A 41 1.49 -31.31 30.23
CA ARG A 41 2.21 -30.28 30.99
C ARG A 41 3.35 -29.67 30.18
N THR A 42 4.18 -30.50 29.55
CA THR A 42 5.26 -30.00 28.68
C THR A 42 4.72 -29.19 27.50
N LEU A 43 3.60 -29.60 26.92
CA LEU A 43 2.96 -28.86 25.82
C LEU A 43 2.44 -27.48 26.25
N VAL A 44 1.83 -27.38 27.44
CA VAL A 44 1.39 -26.09 28.00
C VAL A 44 2.58 -25.17 28.30
N GLU A 45 3.68 -25.71 28.81
CA GLU A 45 4.92 -24.95 29.05
C GLU A 45 5.51 -24.40 27.74
N GLU A 46 5.60 -25.22 26.69
CA GLU A 46 6.06 -24.78 25.35
C GLU A 46 5.16 -23.68 24.77
N LEU A 47 3.84 -23.83 24.89
CA LEU A 47 2.88 -22.81 24.43
C LEU A 47 3.00 -21.50 25.23
N ALA A 48 3.26 -21.58 26.54
CA ALA A 48 3.49 -20.41 27.38
C ALA A 48 4.74 -19.64 26.95
N GLU A 49 5.83 -20.35 26.62
CA GLU A 49 7.08 -19.74 26.16
C GLU A 49 6.90 -18.98 24.84
N VAL A 50 6.20 -19.58 23.87
CA VAL A 50 5.90 -18.93 22.57
C VAL A 50 5.02 -17.69 22.76
N ARG A 51 4.02 -17.76 23.64
CA ARG A 51 3.14 -16.63 23.96
C ARG A 51 3.92 -15.48 24.57
N GLU A 52 4.81 -15.76 25.51
CA GLU A 52 5.65 -14.73 26.15
C GLU A 52 6.64 -14.10 25.16
N ALA A 53 7.26 -14.90 24.29
CA ALA A 53 8.12 -14.39 23.22
C ALA A 53 7.36 -13.46 22.25
N THR A 54 6.09 -13.77 21.99
CA THR A 54 5.23 -12.94 21.13
C THR A 54 4.77 -11.67 21.84
N MET A 55 4.39 -11.75 23.12
CA MET A 55 3.95 -10.59 23.91
C MET A 55 5.07 -9.61 24.24
N SER A 56 6.28 -10.12 24.45
CA SER A 56 7.48 -9.29 24.68
C SER A 56 7.99 -8.61 23.41
N SER A 57 7.56 -9.06 22.23
CA SER A 57 7.81 -8.35 20.98
C SER A 57 6.97 -7.07 20.93
N THR A 58 7.56 -5.98 21.45
CA THR A 58 6.97 -4.65 21.31
C THR A 58 7.07 -4.26 19.84
N PHE A 59 5.96 -4.39 19.11
CA PHE A 59 5.84 -3.85 17.77
C PHE A 59 5.88 -2.32 17.89
N ASN A 60 7.07 -1.75 17.69
CA ASN A 60 7.24 -0.31 17.62
C ASN A 60 6.55 0.17 16.34
N ILE A 61 5.33 0.67 16.47
CA ILE A 61 4.60 1.27 15.35
C ILE A 61 5.40 2.51 14.94
N PRO A 62 6.05 2.52 13.76
CA PRO A 62 6.76 3.69 13.29
C PRO A 62 5.78 4.86 13.24
N GLY A 63 6.22 6.03 13.70
CA GLY A 63 5.33 7.20 13.77
C GLY A 63 4.88 7.61 12.36
N ASP A 64 3.66 8.13 12.22
CA ASP A 64 3.03 8.50 10.94
C ASP A 64 3.94 9.33 9.99
N HIS A 65 4.89 10.09 10.54
CA HIS A 65 5.88 10.88 9.79
C HIS A 65 6.90 10.05 8.99
N GLU A 66 7.14 8.79 9.37
CA GLU A 66 8.03 7.86 8.67
C GLU A 66 7.33 7.20 7.47
N TRP A 67 6.00 7.20 7.46
CA TRP A 67 5.13 6.71 6.37
C TRP A 67 4.77 7.82 5.35
N SER A 68 5.65 8.79 5.14
CA SER A 68 5.42 9.81 4.12
C SER A 68 5.71 9.27 2.72
N GLU A 69 4.69 8.70 2.07
CA GLU A 69 4.69 8.30 0.64
C GLU A 69 4.80 9.49 -0.33
N ALA A 70 4.83 10.73 0.20
CA ALA A 70 5.09 11.91 -0.59
C ALA A 70 6.59 12.01 -0.93
N PRO A 71 6.99 12.08 -2.21
CA PRO A 71 8.40 12.27 -2.56
C PRO A 71 8.90 13.58 -1.94
N ARG A 72 9.80 13.45 -0.96
CA ARG A 72 10.32 14.53 -0.10
C ARG A 72 11.34 15.43 -0.82
N THR A 73 11.64 15.20 -2.10
CA THR A 73 12.68 15.95 -2.80
C THR A 73 12.15 17.28 -3.34
N GLU A 74 12.80 18.36 -2.93
CA GLU A 74 12.54 19.73 -3.41
C GLU A 74 12.63 19.81 -4.95
N ALA A 75 13.49 18.97 -5.55
CA ALA A 75 13.59 18.78 -6.99
C ALA A 75 12.25 18.37 -7.63
N SER A 76 11.44 17.51 -7.00
CA SER A 76 10.13 17.11 -7.54
C SER A 76 9.14 18.27 -7.54
N ARG A 77 9.21 19.16 -6.54
CA ARG A 77 8.39 20.38 -6.48
C ARG A 77 8.83 21.40 -7.53
N LEU A 78 10.14 21.56 -7.73
CA LEU A 78 10.73 22.47 -8.71
C LEU A 78 10.47 22.00 -10.16
N ILE A 79 10.62 20.71 -10.44
CA ILE A 79 10.32 20.11 -11.75
C ILE A 79 8.83 20.23 -12.07
N ARG A 80 7.94 20.07 -11.09
CA ARG A 80 6.51 20.32 -11.31
C ARG A 80 6.22 21.81 -11.51
N GLY A 81 6.83 22.70 -10.74
CA GLY A 81 6.60 24.15 -10.86
C GLY A 81 7.09 24.76 -12.17
N LEU A 82 8.29 24.38 -12.62
CA LEU A 82 8.92 24.91 -13.84
C LEU A 82 8.62 24.08 -15.10
N GLY A 83 8.30 22.79 -14.95
CA GLY A 83 7.98 21.92 -16.08
C GLY A 83 6.67 22.32 -16.76
N TRP A 84 5.65 22.71 -16.00
CA TRP A 84 4.35 23.13 -16.55
C TRP A 84 4.41 24.35 -17.48
N PRO A 85 5.01 25.49 -17.10
CA PRO A 85 5.09 26.65 -18.00
C PRO A 85 5.92 26.35 -19.24
N LEU A 86 6.99 25.54 -19.12
CA LEU A 86 7.80 25.13 -20.27
C LEU A 86 7.00 24.29 -21.27
N VAL A 87 6.21 23.33 -20.79
CA VAL A 87 5.37 22.49 -21.65
C VAL A 87 4.24 23.30 -22.30
N ILE A 88 3.62 24.22 -21.57
CA ILE A 88 2.60 25.11 -22.13
C ILE A 88 3.20 26.00 -23.23
N ALA A 89 4.37 26.59 -22.98
CA ALA A 89 5.08 27.38 -23.98
C ALA A 89 5.43 26.56 -25.23
N TRP A 90 5.93 25.32 -25.06
CA TRP A 90 6.21 24.42 -26.16
C TRP A 90 4.95 24.06 -26.95
N ALA A 91 3.84 23.73 -26.28
CA ALA A 91 2.57 23.40 -26.92
C ALA A 91 2.00 24.57 -27.72
N ILE A 92 2.11 25.81 -27.21
CA ILE A 92 1.69 27.01 -27.93
C ILE A 92 2.55 27.23 -29.17
N LEU A 93 3.88 27.11 -29.04
CA LEU A 93 4.80 27.30 -30.17
C LEU A 93 4.57 26.27 -31.27
N VAL A 94 4.47 25.00 -30.91
CA VAL A 94 4.29 23.92 -31.88
C VAL A 94 2.89 23.97 -32.49
N GLY A 95 1.85 24.21 -31.69
CA GLY A 95 0.49 24.39 -32.19
C GLY A 95 0.38 25.58 -33.13
N GLY A 96 0.97 26.72 -32.77
CA GLY A 96 1.00 27.91 -33.62
C GLY A 96 1.77 27.71 -34.92
N TYR A 97 2.92 27.04 -34.87
CA TYR A 97 3.70 26.70 -36.06
C TYR A 97 2.96 25.74 -36.99
N ALA A 98 2.29 24.71 -36.45
CA ALA A 98 1.49 23.78 -37.24
C ALA A 98 0.31 24.47 -37.93
N ILE A 99 -0.36 25.41 -37.25
CA ILE A 99 -1.44 26.21 -37.82
C ILE A 99 -0.90 27.14 -38.93
N TRP A 100 0.24 27.79 -38.67
CA TRP A 100 0.89 28.68 -39.65
C TRP A 100 1.33 27.93 -40.91
N GLN A 101 1.98 26.78 -40.77
CA GLN A 101 2.40 25.95 -41.90
C GLN A 101 1.20 25.42 -42.69
N GLY A 102 0.14 25.00 -42.01
CA GLY A 102 -1.10 24.58 -42.68
C GLY A 102 -1.81 25.72 -43.45
N TRP A 103 -1.49 26.99 -43.16
CA TRP A 103 -2.00 28.14 -43.92
C TRP A 103 -1.11 28.51 -45.12
N LEU A 104 0.21 28.26 -45.06
CA LEU A 104 1.15 28.64 -46.13
C LEU A 104 1.40 27.53 -47.18
N GLU A 105 1.50 26.27 -46.77
CA GLU A 105 1.89 25.15 -47.62
C GLU A 105 0.69 24.22 -47.90
N SER A 106 -0.05 24.52 -48.97
CA SER A 106 -1.28 23.79 -49.34
C SER A 106 -1.08 22.58 -50.27
N GLU A 107 0.17 22.26 -50.66
CA GLU A 107 0.41 21.25 -51.72
C GLU A 107 0.66 19.82 -51.21
N ASN A 108 1.10 19.61 -49.96
CA ASN A 108 1.41 18.28 -49.43
C ASN A 108 0.52 17.90 -48.23
N LEU A 109 -0.73 17.53 -48.52
CA LEU A 109 -1.73 17.12 -47.53
C LEU A 109 -1.26 15.93 -46.64
N VAL A 110 -0.43 15.04 -47.17
CA VAL A 110 0.08 13.86 -46.42
C VAL A 110 1.11 14.26 -45.37
N GLU A 111 2.03 15.16 -45.72
CA GLU A 111 3.04 15.68 -44.79
C GLU A 111 2.40 16.54 -43.70
N GLN A 112 1.40 17.34 -44.09
CA GLN A 112 0.56 18.08 -43.15
C GLN A 112 -0.22 17.14 -42.22
N LEU A 113 -0.80 16.05 -42.73
CA LEU A 113 -1.53 15.08 -41.91
C LEU A 113 -0.62 14.36 -40.91
N ILE A 114 0.59 13.97 -41.32
CA ILE A 114 1.56 13.29 -40.45
C ILE A 114 2.08 14.23 -39.38
N LEU A 115 2.46 15.46 -39.74
CA LEU A 115 2.97 16.46 -38.79
C LEU A 115 1.87 16.93 -37.83
N VAL A 116 0.71 17.33 -38.35
CA VAL A 116 -0.42 17.79 -37.52
C VAL A 116 -0.96 16.64 -36.69
N GLY A 117 -1.20 15.47 -37.28
CA GLY A 117 -1.74 14.30 -36.59
C GLY A 117 -0.79 13.71 -35.54
N GLY A 118 0.52 13.65 -35.83
CA GLY A 118 1.53 13.17 -34.89
C GLY A 118 1.69 14.09 -33.69
N VAL A 119 1.81 15.39 -33.95
CA VAL A 119 1.91 16.42 -32.92
C VAL A 119 0.62 16.53 -32.11
N SER A 120 -0.54 16.55 -32.77
CA SER A 120 -1.84 16.66 -32.08
C SER A 120 -2.14 15.41 -31.26
N GLY A 121 -1.82 14.22 -31.79
CA GLY A 121 -1.99 12.95 -31.08
C GLY A 121 -1.13 12.90 -29.82
N PHE A 122 0.14 13.28 -29.92
CA PHE A 122 1.04 13.37 -28.77
C PHE A 122 0.56 14.42 -27.76
N ALA A 123 0.16 15.60 -28.22
CA ALA A 123 -0.38 16.65 -27.37
C ALA A 123 -1.67 16.21 -26.64
N MET A 124 -2.54 15.47 -27.32
CA MET A 124 -3.81 14.98 -26.76
C MET A 124 -3.60 13.88 -25.72
N LEU A 125 -2.69 12.94 -25.96
CA LEU A 125 -2.28 11.95 -24.96
C LEU A 125 -1.64 12.63 -23.74
N PHE A 126 -0.77 13.59 -23.99
CA PHE A 126 -0.13 14.36 -22.92
C PHE A 126 -1.15 15.15 -22.09
N LEU A 127 -2.12 15.81 -22.76
CA LEU A 127 -3.24 16.50 -22.12
C LEU A 127 -4.12 15.54 -21.31
N GLY A 128 -4.38 14.33 -21.79
CA GLY A 128 -5.14 13.31 -21.06
C GLY A 128 -4.48 12.94 -19.74
N VAL A 129 -3.19 12.60 -19.79
CA VAL A 129 -2.40 12.28 -18.58
C VAL A 129 -2.33 13.48 -17.64
N LEU A 130 -2.19 14.69 -18.18
CA LEU A 130 -2.20 15.93 -17.41
C LEU A 130 -3.53 16.15 -16.66
N LEU A 131 -4.65 16.01 -17.36
CA LEU A 131 -5.99 16.21 -16.79
C LEU A 131 -6.27 15.17 -15.70
N ASP A 132 -5.90 13.91 -15.94
CA ASP A 132 -6.01 12.85 -14.93
C ASP A 132 -5.15 13.17 -13.71
N ARG A 133 -3.94 13.68 -13.91
CA ARG A 133 -3.07 14.07 -12.80
C ARG A 133 -3.62 15.26 -12.01
N LEU A 134 -4.20 16.26 -12.67
CA LEU A 134 -4.86 17.39 -12.02
C LEU A 134 -6.09 16.95 -11.24
N LYS A 135 -6.89 16.05 -11.82
CA LYS A 135 -8.08 15.49 -11.15
C LYS A 135 -7.69 14.68 -9.93
N ALA A 136 -6.64 13.86 -10.02
CA ALA A 136 -6.09 13.14 -8.88
C ALA A 136 -5.54 14.08 -7.79
N MET A 137 -4.91 15.20 -8.16
CA MET A 137 -4.45 16.21 -7.20
C MET A 137 -5.60 16.94 -6.49
N LYS A 138 -6.69 17.23 -7.21
CA LYS A 138 -7.85 17.95 -6.67
C LYS A 138 -8.76 17.04 -5.83
N THR A 139 -8.84 15.76 -6.21
CA THR A 139 -9.68 14.74 -5.56
C THR A 139 -8.86 13.86 -4.63
N ASN A 140 -7.84 14.42 -3.97
CA ASN A 140 -7.11 13.70 -2.93
C ASN A 140 -7.72 14.03 -1.56
N PRO A 141 -8.67 13.23 -1.05
CA PRO A 141 -9.33 13.47 0.24
C PRO A 141 -8.37 13.37 1.43
N TYR A 142 -7.15 12.86 1.23
CA TYR A 142 -6.12 12.78 2.27
C TYR A 142 -5.20 14.01 2.32
N ARG A 143 -5.43 15.05 1.49
CA ARG A 143 -4.60 16.26 1.47
C ARG A 143 -4.74 17.14 2.72
N GLU A 144 -5.87 17.05 3.41
CA GLU A 144 -6.20 17.89 4.58
C GLU A 144 -6.04 17.16 5.92
N VAL A 145 -5.71 15.87 5.90
CA VAL A 145 -5.42 15.12 7.12
C VAL A 145 -4.00 15.47 7.56
N ARG A 146 -3.85 16.57 8.32
CA ARG A 146 -2.67 16.78 9.17
C ARG A 146 -2.87 15.92 10.42
N LYS A 147 -1.95 15.01 10.68
CA LYS A 147 -1.71 14.41 11.99
C LYS A 147 -0.23 14.55 12.28
#